data_AF-J1FAW7-F1
#
_entry.id   AF-J1FAW7-F1
#
_cell.length_a   1.000
_cell.length_b   1.000
_cell.length_c   1.000
_cell.angle_alpha   90.00
_cell.angle_beta   90.00
_cell.angle_gamma   90.00
#
_symmetry.space_group_name_H-M   'P 1'
#
loop_
_entity.id
_entity.type
_entity.pdbx_description
1 polymer ?
#
loop_
_entity_poly.entity_id
_entity_poly.type
_entity_poly.pdbx_seq_one_letter_code
_entity_poly.pdbx_strand_id
1 'polypeptide(L)'
;MKNIIFVYDNLEKIEDLIEISSNTSANIILTKSLQSGIKFNKREKADLFIIDSSFHFSENKIELLKEHLNCIKPLIIENKIDEFKDFFISKKKLIANIRKSTKILDENQKKSFRKTPVVFRSEAKFKNEIKAEVRRAKRYRYPLSVVLFKYELEKDIDDLIEYFSGKVREFDYLWVISENKFAMVLPHTAWNGAQILSNRLVKHVSEKYNFKICALKNQILSFKRVENDETFIFQIDHAIDNEFREINREIDFYVWKDELFNEFAEAKTIRIFNRYKGMLVSHDADIIYINGSLHLHNIRAIQQNIIDKEKVTYFYSSSIDKTIRAGIESLHKENRHAVLSSYEIVDPVFTKTNIAKLSIEEDIDVFIYLDDSDEVIKTKLYELSLDDLTVFSETQTHLQENQAIYIEFRISIRDKIYKIESNSHILQV
;
A
#
# COMPACT_ATOMS: atom_id res chain seq x y z
N MET A 1 23.88 -25.72 -2.27
CA MET A 1 23.80 -25.61 -3.74
C MET A 1 24.98 -26.38 -4.33
N LYS A 2 24.80 -27.12 -5.44
CA LYS A 2 25.91 -27.78 -6.14
C LYS A 2 26.43 -26.82 -7.20
N ASN A 3 27.64 -26.29 -7.01
CA ASN A 3 28.30 -25.46 -8.01
C ASN A 3 28.83 -26.37 -9.11
N ILE A 4 28.52 -26.06 -10.37
CA ILE A 4 28.99 -26.83 -11.52
C ILE A 4 30.15 -26.07 -12.17
N ILE A 5 31.27 -26.76 -12.43
CA ILE A 5 32.45 -26.18 -13.07
C ILE A 5 32.57 -26.74 -14.49
N PHE A 6 32.60 -25.87 -15.50
CA PHE A 6 32.91 -26.21 -16.89
C PHE A 6 34.32 -25.73 -17.24
N VAL A 7 35.08 -26.56 -17.95
CA VAL A 7 36.43 -26.22 -18.40
C VAL A 7 36.44 -26.23 -19.93
N TYR A 8 36.99 -25.20 -20.59
CA TYR A 8 36.91 -25.04 -22.06
C TYR A 8 38.20 -24.54 -22.71
N ASP A 9 38.41 -24.92 -23.96
CA ASP A 9 39.70 -24.84 -24.65
C ASP A 9 39.77 -23.80 -25.78
N ASN A 10 38.62 -23.20 -26.13
CA ASN A 10 38.52 -22.33 -27.31
C ASN A 10 37.62 -21.11 -27.06
N LEU A 11 38.18 -19.92 -27.31
CA LEU A 11 37.60 -18.60 -27.05
C LEU A 11 36.32 -18.33 -27.86
N GLU A 12 36.18 -18.85 -29.08
CA GLU A 12 34.96 -18.63 -29.90
C GLU A 12 33.70 -19.23 -29.26
N LYS A 13 33.86 -20.28 -28.44
CA LYS A 13 32.75 -20.89 -27.69
C LYS A 13 32.32 -20.08 -26.46
N ILE A 14 33.10 -19.08 -26.05
CA ILE A 14 32.76 -18.19 -24.93
C ILE A 14 31.59 -17.28 -25.31
N GLU A 15 31.53 -16.79 -26.55
CA GLU A 15 30.43 -15.92 -27.00
C GLU A 15 29.08 -16.65 -26.95
N ASP A 16 29.06 -17.91 -27.40
CA ASP A 16 27.90 -18.81 -27.26
C ASP A 16 27.53 -19.05 -25.79
N LEU A 17 28.52 -19.17 -24.89
CA LEU A 17 28.28 -19.37 -23.45
C LEU A 17 27.81 -18.08 -22.75
N ILE A 18 28.30 -16.91 -23.18
CA ILE A 18 27.81 -15.60 -22.73
C ILE A 18 26.35 -15.43 -23.15
N GLU A 19 26.03 -15.75 -24.40
CA GLU A 19 24.65 -15.71 -24.92
C GLU A 19 23.74 -16.66 -24.12
N ILE A 20 24.19 -17.89 -23.85
CA ILE A 20 23.44 -18.83 -23.00
C ILE A 20 23.30 -18.29 -21.57
N SER A 21 24.37 -17.74 -20.99
CA SER A 21 24.36 -17.20 -19.63
C SER A 21 23.37 -16.05 -19.45
N SER A 22 23.30 -15.18 -20.45
CA SER A 22 22.39 -14.02 -20.47
C SER A 22 20.91 -14.43 -20.54
N ASN A 23 20.63 -15.65 -20.99
CA ASN A 23 19.30 -16.23 -21.08
C ASN A 23 18.96 -17.15 -19.88
N THR A 24 19.83 -17.26 -18.88
CA THR A 24 19.59 -18.04 -17.67
C THR A 24 19.56 -17.14 -16.44
N SER A 25 18.74 -17.48 -15.45
CA SER A 25 18.70 -16.80 -14.15
C SER A 25 19.83 -17.22 -13.20
N ALA A 26 20.81 -17.99 -13.68
CA ALA A 26 21.91 -18.52 -12.89
C ALA A 26 23.02 -17.47 -12.73
N ASN A 27 23.63 -17.40 -11.54
CA ASN A 27 24.80 -16.55 -11.33
C ASN A 27 26.04 -17.25 -11.90
N ILE A 28 26.46 -16.83 -13.09
CA ILE A 28 27.56 -17.43 -13.84
C ILE A 28 28.82 -16.56 -13.69
N ILE A 29 29.95 -17.18 -13.33
CA ILE A 29 31.25 -16.51 -13.29
C ILE A 29 32.13 -17.07 -14.40
N LEU A 30 32.48 -16.20 -15.36
CA LEU A 30 33.44 -16.45 -16.43
C LEU A 30 34.81 -15.90 -15.99
N THR A 31 35.86 -16.71 -16.01
CA THR A 31 37.21 -16.21 -15.74
C THR A 31 38.28 -16.88 -16.59
N LYS A 32 39.18 -16.06 -17.17
CA LYS A 32 40.41 -16.49 -17.85
C LYS A 32 41.53 -16.86 -16.88
N SER A 33 41.49 -16.37 -15.65
CA SER A 33 42.54 -16.56 -14.64
C SER A 33 41.94 -16.45 -13.24
N LEU A 34 42.11 -17.50 -12.44
CA LEU A 34 41.70 -17.49 -11.04
C LEU A 34 42.44 -16.41 -10.22
N GLN A 35 43.65 -16.01 -10.64
CA GLN A 35 44.45 -15.00 -9.93
C GLN A 35 43.98 -13.56 -10.16
N SER A 36 43.50 -13.22 -11.37
CA SER A 36 43.06 -11.85 -11.67
C SER A 36 41.56 -11.63 -11.44
N GLY A 37 40.77 -12.69 -11.25
CA GLY A 37 39.31 -12.60 -11.26
C GLY A 37 38.57 -12.90 -9.95
N ILE A 38 39.14 -13.59 -8.96
CA ILE A 38 38.32 -14.09 -7.83
C ILE A 38 39.08 -14.09 -6.50
N LYS A 39 38.83 -13.08 -5.66
CA LYS A 39 38.87 -13.24 -4.20
C LYS A 39 37.63 -14.06 -3.82
N PHE A 40 37.79 -15.37 -3.61
CA PHE A 40 36.68 -16.32 -3.35
C PHE A 40 35.87 -16.00 -2.09
N ASN A 41 36.42 -15.19 -1.18
CA ASN A 41 35.85 -14.97 0.16
C ASN A 41 34.56 -14.12 0.20
N LYS A 42 33.94 -13.74 -0.93
CA LYS A 42 32.75 -12.87 -0.91
C LYS A 42 31.59 -13.28 -1.84
N ARG A 43 31.61 -14.44 -2.49
CA ARG A 43 30.51 -14.85 -3.40
C ARG A 43 30.05 -16.28 -3.13
N GLU A 44 29.25 -16.44 -2.07
CA GLU A 44 28.61 -17.71 -1.68
C GLU A 44 27.47 -18.16 -2.62
N LYS A 45 27.18 -17.44 -3.71
CA LYS A 45 25.99 -17.65 -4.56
C LYS A 45 26.30 -17.70 -6.06
N ALA A 46 27.33 -18.45 -6.48
CA ALA A 46 27.57 -18.71 -7.90
C ALA A 46 27.15 -20.15 -8.23
N ASP A 47 26.21 -20.32 -9.17
CA ASP A 47 25.67 -21.63 -9.55
C ASP A 47 26.58 -22.36 -10.56
N LEU A 48 27.34 -21.59 -11.36
CA LEU A 48 28.18 -22.09 -12.45
C LEU A 48 29.52 -21.36 -12.51
N PHE A 49 30.61 -22.11 -12.57
CA PHE A 49 31.95 -21.59 -12.87
C PHE A 49 32.39 -22.11 -14.22
N ILE A 50 32.97 -21.25 -15.04
CA ILE A 50 33.51 -21.65 -16.34
C ILE A 50 34.96 -21.17 -16.41
N ILE A 51 35.89 -22.11 -16.58
CA ILE A 51 37.34 -21.93 -16.45
C ILE A 51 38.03 -22.33 -17.75
N ASP A 52 39.04 -21.57 -18.16
CA ASP A 52 39.87 -21.89 -19.32
C ASP A 52 40.69 -23.17 -19.10
N SER A 53 40.69 -24.09 -20.08
CA SER A 53 41.38 -25.39 -20.01
C SER A 53 42.89 -25.26 -20.11
N SER A 54 43.40 -24.12 -20.59
CA SER A 54 44.84 -23.80 -20.56
C SER A 54 45.38 -23.56 -19.15
N PHE A 55 44.51 -23.52 -18.13
CA PHE A 55 44.90 -23.30 -16.75
C PHE A 55 45.18 -24.61 -16.01
N HIS A 56 46.45 -24.84 -15.66
CA HIS A 56 46.84 -25.97 -14.82
C HIS A 56 46.55 -25.70 -13.33
N PHE A 57 45.73 -26.54 -12.73
CA PHE A 57 45.52 -26.54 -11.29
C PHE A 57 46.68 -27.23 -10.58
N SER A 58 47.32 -26.55 -9.63
CA SER A 58 48.19 -27.21 -8.65
C SER A 58 47.34 -28.01 -7.65
N GLU A 59 47.82 -29.16 -7.16
CA GLU A 59 47.11 -30.02 -6.19
C GLU A 59 46.58 -29.23 -4.98
N ASN A 60 47.38 -28.34 -4.38
CA ASN A 60 46.95 -27.49 -3.27
C ASN A 60 45.73 -26.59 -3.60
N LYS A 61 45.56 -26.16 -4.86
CA LYS A 61 44.41 -25.34 -5.27
C LYS A 61 43.16 -26.18 -5.48
N ILE A 62 43.34 -27.45 -5.87
CA ILE A 62 42.24 -28.42 -5.99
C ILE A 62 41.71 -28.77 -4.60
N GLU A 63 42.59 -28.96 -3.62
CA GLU A 63 42.20 -29.18 -2.22
C GLU A 63 41.46 -27.97 -1.64
N LEU A 64 41.97 -26.76 -1.86
CA LEU A 64 41.31 -25.52 -1.42
C LEU A 64 39.90 -25.36 -2.02
N LEU A 65 39.71 -25.76 -3.28
CA LEU A 65 38.40 -25.77 -3.94
C LEU A 65 37.45 -26.80 -3.32
N LYS A 66 37.95 -27.98 -2.97
CA LYS A 66 37.18 -29.03 -2.30
C LYS A 66 36.75 -28.62 -0.89
N GLU A 67 37.63 -27.95 -0.15
CA GLU A 67 37.38 -27.48 1.23
C GLU A 67 36.35 -26.34 1.28
N HIS A 68 36.39 -25.39 0.33
CA HIS A 68 35.45 -24.26 0.33
C HIS A 68 34.05 -24.60 -0.19
N LEU A 69 33.88 -25.74 -0.85
CA LEU A 69 32.61 -26.12 -1.45
C LEU A 69 32.33 -27.60 -1.15
N ASN A 70 31.70 -27.85 0.00
CA ASN A 70 31.28 -29.18 0.51
C ASN A 70 30.38 -30.01 -0.43
N CYS A 71 30.15 -29.58 -1.67
CA CYS A 71 29.22 -30.16 -2.62
C CYS A 71 29.70 -30.11 -4.08
N ILE A 72 31.00 -29.93 -4.34
CA ILE A 72 31.49 -30.12 -5.72
C ILE A 72 31.41 -31.63 -6.03
N LYS A 73 30.51 -32.04 -6.93
CA LYS A 73 30.79 -33.20 -7.78
C LYS A 73 31.61 -32.63 -8.91
N PRO A 74 32.94 -32.69 -8.87
CA PRO A 74 33.68 -32.14 -9.96
C PRO A 74 33.34 -33.05 -11.13
N LEU A 75 32.72 -32.50 -12.18
CA LEU A 75 32.74 -33.16 -13.47
C LEU A 75 34.17 -32.93 -13.99
N ILE A 76 35.15 -33.55 -13.33
CA ILE A 76 36.49 -33.66 -13.88
C ILE A 76 36.28 -34.62 -15.03
N ILE A 77 36.26 -34.06 -16.23
CA ILE A 77 36.44 -34.85 -17.44
C ILE A 77 37.92 -35.21 -17.43
N GLU A 78 38.26 -36.13 -16.53
CA GLU A 78 39.62 -36.59 -16.32
C GLU A 78 39.93 -37.52 -17.49
N ASN A 79 40.85 -37.07 -18.35
CA ASN A 79 41.59 -37.88 -19.29
C ASN A 79 40.79 -38.88 -20.12
N LYS A 80 40.16 -38.42 -21.21
CA LYS A 80 40.15 -39.12 -22.51
C LYS A 80 39.77 -38.15 -23.65
N ILE A 81 40.61 -37.15 -23.90
CA ILE A 81 40.40 -36.21 -25.03
C ILE A 81 40.44 -36.94 -26.38
N ASP A 82 41.10 -38.09 -26.47
CA ASP A 82 41.18 -38.86 -27.72
C ASP A 82 39.93 -39.71 -28.04
N GLU A 83 39.08 -40.04 -27.07
CA GLU A 83 37.82 -40.78 -27.32
C GLU A 83 36.64 -39.87 -27.68
N PHE A 84 36.82 -38.54 -27.69
CA PHE A 84 35.75 -37.56 -27.91
C PHE A 84 35.90 -36.72 -29.18
N LYS A 85 36.76 -37.12 -30.14
CA LYS A 85 36.87 -36.44 -31.44
C LYS A 85 35.54 -36.39 -32.20
N ASP A 86 34.61 -37.29 -31.91
CA ASP A 86 33.32 -37.41 -32.60
C ASP A 86 32.11 -36.87 -31.83
N PHE A 87 32.30 -36.26 -30.64
CA PHE A 87 31.18 -35.73 -29.85
C PHE A 87 31.00 -34.23 -30.03
N PHE A 88 30.61 -33.83 -31.25
CA PHE A 88 29.89 -32.58 -31.45
C PHE A 88 28.50 -32.69 -30.81
N ILE A 89 28.40 -32.35 -29.52
CA ILE A 89 27.10 -32.12 -28.89
C ILE A 89 26.54 -30.84 -29.53
N SER A 90 25.58 -30.99 -30.44
CA SER A 90 24.93 -29.84 -31.07
C SER A 90 24.36 -28.89 -30.00
N LYS A 91 24.41 -27.58 -30.26
CA LYS A 91 23.85 -26.50 -29.40
C LYS A 91 22.48 -26.90 -28.83
N LYS A 92 21.65 -27.55 -29.65
CA LYS A 92 20.32 -28.05 -29.31
C LYS A 92 20.30 -29.14 -28.22
N LYS A 93 21.26 -30.08 -28.24
CA LYS A 93 21.36 -31.19 -27.28
C LYS A 93 21.96 -30.73 -25.95
N LEU A 94 22.90 -29.77 -25.98
CA LEU A 94 23.43 -29.11 -24.79
C LEU A 94 22.32 -28.31 -24.08
N ILE A 95 21.57 -27.48 -24.81
CA ILE A 95 20.43 -26.72 -24.29
C ILE A 95 19.36 -27.65 -23.72
N ALA A 96 19.07 -28.79 -24.38
CA ALA A 96 18.09 -29.76 -23.89
C ALA A 96 18.52 -30.41 -22.57
N ASN A 97 19.80 -30.72 -22.41
CA ASN A 97 20.34 -31.29 -21.18
C ASN A 97 20.38 -30.29 -20.04
N ILE A 98 20.77 -29.04 -20.30
CA ILE A 98 20.72 -27.93 -19.33
C ILE A 98 19.26 -27.71 -18.87
N ARG A 99 18.31 -27.67 -19.81
CA ARG A 99 16.88 -27.53 -19.49
C ARG A 99 16.31 -28.69 -18.68
N LYS A 100 16.78 -29.93 -18.92
CA LYS A 100 16.34 -31.09 -18.14
C LYS A 100 16.88 -31.05 -16.71
N SER A 101 18.14 -30.69 -16.51
CA SER A 101 18.73 -30.59 -15.18
C SER A 101 18.20 -29.39 -14.38
N THR A 102 17.92 -28.25 -15.01
CA THR A 102 17.27 -27.12 -14.32
C THR A 102 15.82 -27.42 -13.94
N LYS A 103 15.06 -28.15 -14.76
CA LYS A 103 13.67 -28.54 -14.44
C LYS A 103 13.58 -29.49 -13.22
N ILE A 104 14.54 -30.40 -13.08
CA ILE A 104 14.66 -31.30 -11.91
C ILE A 104 15.10 -30.54 -10.65
N LEU A 105 15.86 -29.45 -10.79
CA LEU A 105 16.20 -28.54 -9.69
C LEU A 105 15.00 -27.68 -9.28
N ASP A 106 14.23 -27.17 -10.23
CA ASP A 106 13.02 -26.37 -9.97
C ASP A 106 11.92 -27.15 -9.24
N GLU A 107 11.72 -28.44 -9.57
CA GLU A 107 10.71 -29.28 -8.91
C GLU A 107 11.09 -29.63 -7.46
N ASN A 108 12.38 -29.74 -7.16
CA ASN A 108 12.87 -29.98 -5.79
C ASN A 108 13.01 -28.68 -4.96
N GLN A 109 13.24 -27.53 -5.60
CA GLN A 109 13.29 -26.22 -4.93
C GLN A 109 11.91 -25.60 -4.68
N LYS A 110 10.90 -25.89 -5.51
CA LYS A 110 9.50 -25.45 -5.30
C LYS A 110 8.89 -25.93 -3.98
N LYS A 111 9.46 -26.94 -3.32
CA LYS A 111 9.00 -27.40 -2.00
C LYS A 111 9.58 -26.63 -0.81
N SER A 112 10.54 -25.69 -0.97
CA SER A 112 11.09 -24.96 0.19
C SER A 112 11.47 -23.48 0.02
N PHE A 113 11.27 -22.85 -1.15
CA PHE A 113 11.52 -21.41 -1.25
C PHE A 113 10.32 -20.62 -0.74
N ARG A 114 10.36 -20.21 0.54
CA ARG A 114 9.71 -18.96 0.93
C ARG A 114 10.38 -17.87 0.10
N LYS A 115 9.65 -17.27 -0.83
CA LYS A 115 10.17 -16.15 -1.63
C LYS A 115 10.52 -15.02 -0.67
N THR A 116 11.79 -14.66 -0.62
CA THR A 116 12.29 -13.55 0.19
C THR A 116 11.96 -12.22 -0.51
N PRO A 117 11.74 -11.13 0.23
CA PRO A 117 11.58 -9.79 -0.35
C PRO A 117 12.82 -9.40 -1.16
N VAL A 118 12.64 -8.46 -2.09
CA VAL A 118 13.76 -7.87 -2.83
C VAL A 118 14.49 -6.85 -1.96
N VAL A 119 15.82 -6.94 -1.93
CA VAL A 119 16.69 -6.00 -1.20
C VAL A 119 17.46 -5.14 -2.20
N PHE A 120 17.23 -3.83 -2.15
CA PHE A 120 17.93 -2.83 -2.95
C PHE A 120 19.10 -2.25 -2.16
N ARG A 121 20.27 -2.18 -2.78
CA ARG A 121 21.44 -1.41 -2.29
C ARG A 121 21.86 -0.28 -3.21
N SER A 122 21.25 -0.21 -4.39
CA SER A 122 21.47 0.85 -5.37
C SER A 122 20.28 1.77 -5.38
N GLU A 123 20.50 3.05 -5.08
CA GLU A 123 19.48 4.09 -5.11
C GLU A 123 18.78 4.15 -6.48
N ALA A 124 19.54 4.12 -7.58
CA ALA A 124 18.96 4.17 -8.93
C ALA A 124 18.00 2.99 -9.20
N LYS A 125 18.36 1.78 -8.78
CA LYS A 125 17.47 0.61 -8.90
C LYS A 125 16.23 0.75 -8.03
N PHE A 126 16.40 1.20 -6.78
CA PHE A 126 15.29 1.46 -5.89
C PHE A 126 14.33 2.51 -6.47
N LYS A 127 14.85 3.66 -6.93
CA LYS A 127 14.06 4.75 -7.52
C LYS A 127 13.28 4.31 -8.75
N ASN A 128 13.83 3.41 -9.57
CA ASN A 128 13.11 2.85 -10.70
C ASN A 128 11.97 1.92 -10.26
N GLU A 129 12.22 1.04 -9.28
CA GLU A 129 11.20 0.11 -8.81
C GLU A 129 10.09 0.83 -8.04
N ILE A 130 10.43 1.79 -7.18
CA ILE A 130 9.44 2.55 -6.42
C ILE A 130 8.58 3.41 -7.35
N LYS A 131 9.13 3.98 -8.44
CA LYS A 131 8.32 4.62 -9.50
C LYS A 131 7.30 3.64 -10.08
N ALA A 132 7.73 2.42 -10.40
CA ALA A 132 6.85 1.41 -10.94
C ALA A 132 5.76 0.98 -9.94
N GLU A 133 6.12 0.83 -8.66
CA GLU A 133 5.20 0.50 -7.57
C GLU A 133 4.19 1.63 -7.31
N VAL A 134 4.62 2.89 -7.33
CA VAL A 134 3.75 4.06 -7.21
C VAL A 134 2.73 4.11 -8.35
N ARG A 135 3.17 3.89 -9.59
CA ARG A 135 2.25 3.81 -10.75
C ARG A 135 1.23 2.68 -10.60
N ARG A 136 1.63 1.55 -10.03
CA ARG A 136 0.74 0.42 -9.72
C ARG A 136 -0.26 0.82 -8.63
N ALA A 137 0.19 1.40 -7.52
CA ALA A 137 -0.67 1.89 -6.45
C ALA A 137 -1.69 2.91 -6.95
N LYS A 138 -1.27 3.86 -7.79
CA LYS A 138 -2.14 4.82 -8.48
C LYS A 138 -3.19 4.13 -9.34
N ARG A 139 -2.76 3.22 -10.22
CA ARG A 139 -3.63 2.50 -11.16
C ARG A 139 -4.69 1.66 -10.45
N TYR A 140 -4.28 0.92 -9.42
CA TYR A 140 -5.13 -0.05 -8.72
C TYR A 140 -5.73 0.49 -7.42
N ARG A 141 -5.47 1.76 -7.08
CA ARG A 141 -5.99 2.46 -5.90
C ARG A 141 -5.78 1.71 -4.59
N TYR A 142 -4.63 1.07 -4.41
CA TYR A 142 -4.27 0.44 -3.14
C TYR A 142 -3.35 1.34 -2.30
N PRO A 143 -3.37 1.17 -0.97
CA PRO A 143 -2.51 1.95 -0.08
C PRO A 143 -1.05 1.48 -0.20
N LEU A 144 -0.14 2.44 -0.25
CA LEU A 144 1.30 2.21 -0.28
C LEU A 144 1.93 2.91 0.92
N SER A 145 2.74 2.19 1.69
CA SER A 145 3.49 2.75 2.81
C SER A 145 4.99 2.55 2.63
N VAL A 146 5.78 3.51 3.09
CA VAL A 146 7.23 3.43 3.22
C VAL A 146 7.59 3.69 4.67
N VAL A 147 8.32 2.77 5.28
CA VAL A 147 8.83 2.89 6.64
C VAL A 147 10.33 3.11 6.57
N LEU A 148 10.79 4.30 6.93
CA LEU A 148 12.20 4.63 7.04
C LEU A 148 12.68 4.26 8.43
N PHE A 149 13.82 3.59 8.53
CA PHE A 149 14.48 3.22 9.77
C PHE A 149 15.85 3.90 9.85
N LYS A 150 16.15 4.51 11.00
CA LYS A 150 17.49 4.92 11.39
C LYS A 150 17.91 4.08 12.59
N TYR A 151 19.09 3.50 12.53
CA TYR A 151 19.64 2.72 13.62
C TYR A 151 20.98 3.29 14.09
N GLU A 152 21.23 3.30 15.39
CA GLU A 152 22.42 3.92 16.00
C GLU A 152 23.27 2.86 16.72
N LEU A 153 23.65 1.79 16.02
CA LEU A 153 24.37 0.64 16.58
C LEU A 153 25.71 0.42 15.86
N GLU A 154 26.69 -0.15 16.57
CA GLU A 154 27.94 -0.69 16.00
C GLU A 154 27.72 -2.01 15.23
N LYS A 155 26.47 -2.45 15.07
CA LYS A 155 26.09 -3.68 14.38
C LYS A 155 26.03 -3.45 12.87
N ASP A 156 26.35 -4.52 12.13
CA ASP A 156 26.21 -4.54 10.67
C ASP A 156 24.73 -4.45 10.27
N ILE A 157 24.44 -3.55 9.33
CA ILE A 157 23.11 -3.37 8.73
C ILE A 157 22.63 -4.69 8.10
N ASP A 158 23.55 -5.53 7.64
CA ASP A 158 23.25 -6.78 6.96
C ASP A 158 22.52 -7.78 7.87
N ASP A 159 22.88 -7.85 9.16
CA ASP A 159 22.17 -8.67 10.16
C ASP A 159 20.71 -8.22 10.32
N LEU A 160 20.47 -6.91 10.32
CA LEU A 160 19.14 -6.33 10.41
C LEU A 160 18.35 -6.61 9.14
N ILE A 161 18.93 -6.40 7.97
CA ILE A 161 18.28 -6.66 6.69
C ILE A 161 17.93 -8.14 6.55
N GLU A 162 18.82 -9.06 6.94
CA GLU A 162 18.53 -10.49 6.95
C GLU A 162 17.34 -10.80 7.87
N TYR A 163 17.35 -10.27 9.09
CA TYR A 163 16.24 -10.45 10.02
C TYR A 163 14.91 -9.93 9.46
N PHE A 164 14.88 -8.70 8.95
CA PHE A 164 13.67 -8.10 8.36
C PHE A 164 13.21 -8.91 7.14
N SER A 165 14.14 -9.36 6.30
CA SER A 165 13.81 -10.15 5.11
C SER A 165 13.10 -11.47 5.44
N GLY A 166 13.40 -12.07 6.60
CA GLY A 166 12.72 -13.27 7.09
C GLY A 166 11.35 -13.02 7.73
N LYS A 167 10.94 -11.76 7.92
CA LYS A 167 9.70 -11.37 8.62
C LYS A 167 8.69 -10.61 7.76
N VAL A 168 9.10 -10.09 6.61
CA VAL A 168 8.23 -9.38 5.67
C VAL A 168 7.81 -10.29 4.52
N ARG A 169 6.86 -9.86 3.69
CA ARG A 169 6.29 -10.66 2.60
C ARG A 169 7.19 -10.62 1.38
N GLU A 170 7.00 -11.57 0.47
CA GLU A 170 7.78 -11.69 -0.77
C GLU A 170 7.72 -10.47 -1.68
N PHE A 171 6.61 -9.73 -1.62
CA PHE A 171 6.36 -8.55 -2.44
C PHE A 171 6.65 -7.23 -1.69
N ASP A 172 7.03 -7.29 -0.43
CA ASP A 172 7.57 -6.13 0.27
C ASP A 172 9.01 -5.90 -0.22
N TYR A 173 9.48 -4.65 -0.14
CA TYR A 173 10.84 -4.30 -0.54
C TYR A 173 11.64 -3.75 0.63
N LEU A 174 12.93 -4.04 0.65
CA LEU A 174 13.89 -3.42 1.57
C LEU A 174 14.88 -2.60 0.76
N TRP A 175 15.26 -1.43 1.27
CA TRP A 175 16.28 -0.58 0.65
C TRP A 175 17.30 -0.12 1.67
N VAL A 176 18.55 -0.52 1.48
CA VAL A 176 19.68 -0.01 2.26
C VAL A 176 20.08 1.35 1.71
N ILE A 177 19.86 2.40 2.51
CA ILE A 177 20.11 3.80 2.12
C ILE A 177 21.57 4.16 2.46
N SER A 178 22.00 3.85 3.67
CA SER A 178 23.35 4.08 4.17
C SER A 178 23.72 2.99 5.17
N GLU A 179 24.93 3.07 5.75
CA GLU A 179 25.37 2.16 6.80
C GLU A 179 24.45 2.17 8.02
N ASN A 180 23.66 3.22 8.26
CA ASN A 180 22.82 3.34 9.45
C ASN A 180 21.34 3.65 9.14
N LYS A 181 20.94 3.58 7.87
CA LYS A 181 19.58 3.86 7.42
C LYS A 181 19.11 2.81 6.42
N PHE A 182 17.88 2.36 6.56
CA PHE A 182 17.20 1.55 5.55
C PHE A 182 15.71 1.87 5.49
N ALA A 183 15.07 1.54 4.39
CA ALA A 183 13.64 1.69 4.19
C ALA A 183 12.99 0.33 3.96
N MET A 184 11.73 0.23 4.33
CA MET A 184 10.84 -0.87 3.99
C MET A 184 9.65 -0.31 3.22
N VAL A 185 9.43 -0.80 2.01
CA VAL A 185 8.29 -0.42 1.17
C VAL A 185 7.26 -1.53 1.26
N LEU A 186 6.02 -1.15 1.59
CA LEU A 186 4.93 -2.05 1.91
C LEU A 186 3.75 -1.82 0.95
N PRO A 187 3.71 -2.52 -0.19
CA PRO A 187 2.54 -2.54 -1.05
C PRO A 187 1.28 -3.01 -0.31
N HIS A 188 0.11 -2.54 -0.76
CA HIS A 188 -1.19 -2.89 -0.19
C HIS A 188 -1.29 -2.72 1.33
N THR A 189 -0.52 -1.79 1.89
CA THR A 189 -0.43 -1.60 3.33
C THR A 189 -0.65 -0.15 3.66
N ALA A 190 -1.72 0.13 4.40
CA ALA A 190 -2.01 1.45 4.94
C ALA A 190 -1.19 1.73 6.21
N TRP A 191 -1.23 2.97 6.67
CA TRP A 191 -0.50 3.46 7.84
C TRP A 191 -0.63 2.54 9.06
N ASN A 192 -1.85 2.16 9.46
CA ASN A 192 -2.09 1.28 10.61
C ASN A 192 -1.34 -0.06 10.48
N GLY A 193 -1.37 -0.66 9.28
CA GLY A 193 -0.66 -1.92 9.02
C GLY A 193 0.85 -1.75 9.08
N ALA A 194 1.36 -0.66 8.50
CA ALA A 194 2.78 -0.31 8.54
C ALA A 194 3.26 -0.03 9.98
N GLN A 195 2.43 0.61 10.79
CA GLN A 195 2.72 0.91 12.20
C GLN A 195 2.76 -0.37 13.05
N ILE A 196 1.75 -1.24 12.94
CA ILE A 196 1.72 -2.52 13.66
C ILE A 196 2.94 -3.38 13.28
N LEU A 197 3.24 -3.48 11.98
CA LEU A 197 4.37 -4.25 11.49
C LEU A 197 5.70 -3.68 11.99
N SER A 198 5.92 -2.37 11.83
CA SER A 198 7.17 -1.73 12.24
C SER A 198 7.37 -1.80 13.76
N ASN A 199 6.34 -1.52 14.57
CA ASN A 199 6.42 -1.64 16.03
C ASN A 199 6.76 -3.08 16.47
N ARG A 200 6.16 -4.08 15.81
CA ARG A 200 6.47 -5.49 16.09
C ARG A 200 7.91 -5.84 15.75
N LEU A 201 8.41 -5.37 14.62
CA LEU A 201 9.80 -5.60 14.20
C LEU A 201 10.77 -4.89 15.14
N VAL A 202 10.55 -3.61 15.45
CA VAL A 202 11.37 -2.84 16.38
C VAL A 202 11.44 -3.52 17.75
N LYS A 203 10.28 -3.90 18.31
CA LYS A 203 10.21 -4.60 19.61
C LYS A 203 11.06 -5.87 19.63
N HIS A 204 10.89 -6.74 18.62
CA HIS A 204 11.66 -7.99 18.55
C HIS A 204 13.16 -7.75 18.37
N VAL A 205 13.56 -6.76 17.58
CA VAL A 205 14.98 -6.46 17.37
C VAL A 205 15.56 -5.92 18.68
N SER A 206 14.84 -5.03 19.38
CA SER A 206 15.23 -4.57 20.72
C SER A 206 15.36 -5.72 21.73
N GLU A 207 14.46 -6.69 21.71
CA GLU A 207 14.52 -7.89 22.58
C GLU A 207 15.68 -8.82 22.19
N LYS A 208 15.81 -9.17 20.90
CA LYS A 208 16.82 -10.10 20.39
C LYS A 208 18.25 -9.60 20.60
N TYR A 209 18.46 -8.30 20.45
CA TYR A 209 19.78 -7.67 20.55
C TYR A 209 19.94 -6.87 21.84
N ASN A 210 19.00 -6.98 22.79
CA ASN A 210 19.01 -6.38 24.12
C ASN A 210 19.35 -4.87 24.15
N PHE A 211 18.68 -4.06 23.32
CA PHE A 211 18.93 -2.62 23.25
C PHE A 211 17.68 -1.77 23.55
N LYS A 212 17.91 -0.53 24.00
CA LYS A 212 16.84 0.46 24.23
C LYS A 212 16.16 0.80 22.91
N ILE A 213 14.83 0.69 22.86
CA ILE A 213 13.96 0.98 21.70
C ILE A 213 14.33 2.30 20.98
N CYS A 214 14.84 3.29 21.71
CA CYS A 214 15.33 4.57 21.19
C CYS A 214 16.45 4.47 20.12
N ALA A 215 17.15 3.35 20.02
CA ALA A 215 18.24 3.14 19.07
C ALA A 215 17.77 2.79 17.64
N LEU A 216 16.49 2.40 17.47
CA LEU A 216 15.88 2.12 16.17
C LEU A 216 14.65 3.01 16.02
N LYS A 217 14.80 4.13 15.30
CA LYS A 217 13.73 5.10 15.05
C LYS A 217 13.09 4.81 13.70
N ASN A 218 11.76 4.87 13.63
CA ASN A 218 11.03 4.72 12.38
C ASN A 218 10.14 5.94 12.05
N GLN A 219 10.03 6.22 10.75
CA GLN A 219 9.12 7.22 10.18
C GLN A 219 8.28 6.53 9.12
N ILE A 220 6.95 6.71 9.18
CA ILE A 220 6.01 6.06 8.28
C ILE A 220 5.43 7.12 7.33
N LEU A 221 5.67 6.94 6.05
CA LEU A 221 5.03 7.68 4.97
C LEU A 221 3.95 6.77 4.41
N SER A 222 2.67 7.10 4.58
CA SER A 222 1.55 6.29 4.09
C SER A 222 0.68 7.11 3.16
N PHE A 223 0.27 6.50 2.06
CA PHE A 223 -0.52 7.15 1.03
C PHE A 223 -1.79 6.36 0.80
N LYS A 224 -2.95 6.96 1.12
CA LYS A 224 -4.27 6.39 0.81
C LYS A 224 -4.51 6.32 -0.70
N ARG A 225 -4.00 7.31 -1.46
CA ARG A 225 -3.95 7.36 -2.92
C ARG A 225 -2.69 8.09 -3.38
N VAL A 226 -1.94 7.51 -4.31
CA VAL A 226 -0.77 8.17 -4.91
C VAL A 226 -1.17 8.79 -6.24
N GLU A 227 -1.11 10.11 -6.35
CA GLU A 227 -1.55 10.84 -7.55
C GLU A 227 -0.39 11.28 -8.45
N ASN A 228 0.80 11.52 -7.88
CA ASN A 228 2.00 11.93 -8.62
C ASN A 228 3.25 11.16 -8.15
N ASP A 229 3.93 10.49 -9.09
CA ASP A 229 5.16 9.74 -8.88
C ASP A 229 6.31 10.63 -8.37
N GLU A 230 6.43 11.85 -8.91
CA GLU A 230 7.52 12.78 -8.60
C GLU A 230 7.39 13.34 -7.18
N THR A 231 6.17 13.73 -6.79
CA THR A 231 5.88 14.19 -5.43
C THR A 231 6.19 13.12 -4.39
N PHE A 232 5.82 11.86 -4.66
CA PHE A 232 6.08 10.75 -3.75
C PHE A 232 7.58 10.53 -3.53
N ILE A 233 8.38 10.58 -4.60
CA ILE A 233 9.82 10.36 -4.53
C ILE A 233 10.52 11.54 -3.87
N PHE A 234 10.12 12.76 -4.22
CA PHE A 234 10.59 13.97 -3.58
C PHE A 234 10.37 13.91 -2.06
N GLN A 235 9.22 13.40 -1.61
CA GLN A 235 8.93 13.26 -0.18
C GLN A 235 9.77 12.18 0.50
N ILE A 236 10.07 11.07 -0.19
CA ILE A 236 11.03 10.07 0.30
C ILE A 236 12.41 10.72 0.47
N ASP A 237 12.90 11.40 -0.58
CA ASP A 237 14.20 12.07 -0.57
C ASP A 237 14.25 13.11 0.56
N HIS A 238 13.23 13.96 0.66
CA HIS A 238 13.09 14.95 1.73
C HIS A 238 13.06 14.31 3.14
N ALA A 239 12.36 13.18 3.32
CA ALA A 239 12.32 12.48 4.61
C ALA A 239 13.65 11.79 4.96
N ILE A 240 14.43 11.37 3.96
CA ILE A 240 15.77 10.80 4.16
C ILE A 240 16.77 11.87 4.59
N ASP A 241 16.66 13.06 4.00
CA ASP A 241 17.56 14.19 4.18
C ASP A 241 17.29 14.98 5.47
N ASN A 242 16.02 15.07 5.89
CA ASN A 242 15.68 15.71 7.15
C ASN A 242 15.98 14.78 8.34
N GLU A 243 16.57 15.33 9.41
CA GLU A 243 16.78 14.58 10.65
C GLU A 243 15.44 14.03 11.17
N PHE A 244 15.44 12.77 11.61
CA PHE A 244 14.33 12.11 12.33
C PHE A 244 14.01 12.87 13.62
N ARG A 245 13.36 14.03 13.52
CA ARG A 245 13.15 14.93 14.65
C ARG A 245 11.91 14.58 15.48
N GLU A 246 10.95 13.82 14.94
CA GLU A 246 9.81 13.32 15.72
C GLU A 246 9.37 11.94 15.21
N ILE A 247 9.25 10.98 16.13
CA ILE A 247 8.97 9.56 15.87
C ILE A 247 7.44 9.36 15.90
N ASN A 248 6.89 8.53 15.00
CA ASN A 248 5.47 8.15 14.95
C ASN A 248 4.45 9.26 14.65
N ARG A 249 4.75 10.20 13.74
CA ARG A 249 3.69 11.02 13.13
C ARG A 249 3.12 10.32 11.90
N GLU A 250 1.80 10.16 11.85
CA GLU A 250 1.08 9.92 10.60
C GLU A 250 1.30 11.15 9.74
N ILE A 251 2.14 11.01 8.72
CA ILE A 251 2.21 12.02 7.68
C ILE A 251 1.18 11.58 6.63
N ASP A 252 -0.07 11.93 6.91
CA ASP A 252 -1.21 11.75 6.02
C ASP A 252 -1.00 12.77 4.88
N PHE A 253 -0.25 12.36 3.84
CA PHE A 253 0.05 13.21 2.70
C PHE A 253 -1.14 13.28 1.77
N TYR A 254 -1.99 14.25 2.08
CA TYR A 254 -2.98 14.76 1.18
C TYR A 254 -2.30 15.70 0.18
N VAL A 255 -1.93 15.22 -1.01
CA VAL A 255 -1.50 16.08 -2.15
C VAL A 255 -2.59 17.12 -2.46
N TRP A 256 -3.85 16.79 -2.21
CA TRP A 256 -4.93 17.76 -2.29
C TRP A 256 -4.85 18.86 -1.25
N LYS A 257 -4.07 18.77 -0.16
CA LYS A 257 -4.03 19.84 0.85
C LYS A 257 -3.44 21.05 0.17
N ASP A 258 -2.35 20.88 -0.59
CA ASP A 258 -1.76 21.97 -1.34
C ASP A 258 -2.66 22.42 -2.49
N GLU A 259 -3.33 21.53 -3.23
CA GLU A 259 -4.27 21.93 -4.30
C GLU A 259 -5.51 22.66 -3.76
N LEU A 260 -6.11 22.15 -2.69
CA LEU A 260 -7.22 22.75 -1.96
C LEU A 260 -6.82 24.09 -1.36
N PHE A 261 -5.63 24.15 -0.76
CA PHE A 261 -5.14 25.36 -0.12
C PHE A 261 -4.73 26.39 -1.17
N ASN A 262 -4.23 25.96 -2.34
CA ASN A 262 -4.00 26.83 -3.49
C ASN A 262 -5.32 27.34 -4.08
N GLU A 263 -6.37 26.51 -4.14
CA GLU A 263 -7.71 26.97 -4.53
C GLU A 263 -8.22 28.06 -3.58
N PHE A 264 -7.90 27.99 -2.29
CA PHE A 264 -8.34 28.91 -1.24
C PHE A 264 -7.23 29.81 -0.68
N ALA A 265 -6.14 30.00 -1.43
CA ALA A 265 -5.01 30.80 -1.00
C ALA A 265 -5.39 32.28 -0.86
N GLU A 266 -6.37 32.70 -1.66
CA GLU A 266 -7.01 34.00 -1.58
C GLU A 266 -8.33 33.88 -0.81
N ALA A 267 -8.72 34.97 -0.13
CA ALA A 267 -10.01 35.05 0.53
C ALA A 267 -11.13 34.79 -0.49
N LYS A 268 -11.85 33.66 -0.32
CA LYS A 268 -12.93 33.26 -1.20
C LYS A 268 -14.21 33.04 -0.41
N THR A 269 -15.32 33.47 -0.98
CA THR A 269 -16.63 33.10 -0.48
C THR A 269 -16.98 31.70 -0.99
N ILE A 270 -17.21 30.77 -0.07
CA ILE A 270 -17.61 29.40 -0.34
C ILE A 270 -18.96 29.10 0.31
N ARG A 271 -19.76 28.23 -0.32
CA ARG A 271 -20.97 27.72 0.32
C ARG A 271 -20.61 26.56 1.23
N ILE A 272 -20.77 26.78 2.53
CA ILE A 272 -20.67 25.71 3.53
C ILE A 272 -22.04 25.17 3.85
N PHE A 273 -22.11 23.90 4.23
CA PHE A 273 -23.34 23.22 4.59
C PHE A 273 -23.13 22.16 5.64
N ASN A 274 -24.17 21.90 6.44
CA ASN A 274 -24.26 20.84 7.44
C ASN A 274 -25.69 20.29 7.41
N ARG A 275 -25.90 19.13 8.04
CA ARG A 275 -27.26 18.66 8.34
C ARG A 275 -27.62 19.04 9.77
N TYR A 276 -28.85 19.47 9.99
CA TYR A 276 -29.38 19.66 11.32
C TYR A 276 -30.82 19.20 11.37
N LYS A 277 -31.10 18.19 12.18
CA LYS A 277 -32.42 17.55 12.27
C LYS A 277 -32.95 17.16 10.88
N GLY A 278 -32.10 16.53 10.09
CA GLY A 278 -32.41 16.11 8.73
C GLY A 278 -32.43 17.22 7.67
N MET A 279 -32.38 18.50 8.05
CA MET A 279 -32.38 19.62 7.10
C MET A 279 -30.96 20.01 6.69
N LEU A 280 -30.75 20.23 5.40
CA LEU A 280 -29.52 20.85 4.91
C LEU A 280 -29.55 22.34 5.27
N VAL A 281 -28.66 22.75 6.15
CA VAL A 281 -28.43 24.17 6.47
C VAL A 281 -27.18 24.60 5.73
N SER A 282 -27.35 25.50 4.76
CA SER A 282 -26.26 26.03 3.94
C SER A 282 -26.19 27.54 4.01
N HIS A 283 -24.98 28.09 3.96
CA HIS A 283 -24.77 29.52 3.78
C HIS A 283 -23.40 29.80 3.17
N ASP A 284 -23.26 31.01 2.62
CA ASP A 284 -22.00 31.48 2.08
C ASP A 284 -21.14 32.04 3.22
N ALA A 285 -19.91 31.55 3.33
CA ALA A 285 -18.91 31.90 4.35
C ALA A 285 -17.59 32.19 3.65
N ASP A 286 -16.70 32.92 4.31
CA ASP A 286 -15.40 33.23 3.71
C ASP A 286 -14.35 32.25 4.22
N ILE A 287 -13.58 31.67 3.30
CA ILE A 287 -12.44 30.82 3.62
C ILE A 287 -11.15 31.60 3.36
N ILE A 288 -10.26 31.58 4.34
CA ILE A 288 -8.99 32.30 4.31
C ILE A 288 -7.88 31.34 4.75
N TYR A 289 -6.78 31.33 4.02
CA TYR A 289 -5.57 30.61 4.42
C TYR A 289 -4.68 31.48 5.31
N ILE A 290 -4.45 31.06 6.56
CA ILE A 290 -3.63 31.79 7.54
C ILE A 290 -2.71 30.78 8.24
N ASN A 291 -1.40 31.05 8.24
CA ASN A 291 -0.39 30.31 9.01
C ASN A 291 -0.44 28.77 8.85
N GLY A 292 -0.72 28.23 7.67
CA GLY A 292 -0.74 26.78 7.46
C GLY A 292 -2.11 26.10 7.66
N SER A 293 -3.15 26.88 7.95
CA SER A 293 -4.51 26.40 8.21
C SER A 293 -5.56 27.17 7.41
N LEU A 294 -6.69 26.51 7.10
CA LEU A 294 -7.85 27.16 6.50
C LEU A 294 -8.80 27.63 7.61
N HIS A 295 -9.26 28.87 7.49
CA HIS A 295 -10.09 29.55 8.46
C HIS A 295 -11.43 29.88 7.80
N LEU A 296 -12.54 29.49 8.43
CA LEU A 296 -13.87 29.92 8.04
C LEU A 296 -14.27 31.16 8.83
N HIS A 297 -14.69 32.20 8.13
CA HIS A 297 -15.19 33.46 8.66
C HIS A 297 -16.64 33.67 8.24
N ASN A 298 -17.32 34.61 8.90
CA ASN A 298 -18.71 34.98 8.59
C ASN A 298 -19.72 33.83 8.75
N ILE A 299 -19.44 32.90 9.68
CA ILE A 299 -20.31 31.76 9.94
C ILE A 299 -21.64 32.23 10.54
N ARG A 300 -22.78 31.85 9.96
CA ARG A 300 -24.11 32.16 10.54
C ARG A 300 -24.26 31.53 11.93
N ALA A 301 -24.94 32.23 12.84
CA ALA A 301 -25.15 31.78 14.23
C ALA A 301 -25.77 30.37 14.32
N ILE A 302 -26.74 30.05 13.45
CA ILE A 302 -27.33 28.71 13.41
C ILE A 302 -26.32 27.65 12.97
N GLN A 303 -25.49 27.93 11.96
CA GLN A 303 -24.46 27.00 11.51
C GLN A 303 -23.38 26.81 12.56
N GLN A 304 -22.99 27.88 13.24
CA GLN A 304 -22.01 27.83 14.32
C GLN A 304 -22.47 26.87 15.43
N ASN A 305 -23.76 26.87 15.78
CA ASN A 305 -24.31 25.92 16.74
C ASN A 305 -24.29 24.46 16.22
N ILE A 306 -24.44 24.26 14.91
CA ILE A 306 -24.37 22.94 14.28
C ILE A 306 -22.92 22.45 14.28
N ILE A 307 -22.00 23.27 13.79
CA ILE A 307 -20.55 23.03 13.76
C ILE A 307 -20.02 22.75 15.17
N ASP A 308 -20.50 23.47 16.19
CA ASP A 308 -20.09 23.23 17.59
C ASP A 308 -20.51 21.84 18.10
N LYS A 309 -21.67 21.35 17.66
CA LYS A 309 -22.19 20.02 18.03
C LYS A 309 -21.52 18.91 17.22
N GLU A 310 -21.42 19.06 15.91
CA GLU A 310 -20.94 18.02 15.01
C GLU A 310 -19.42 17.98 14.90
N LYS A 311 -18.73 19.08 15.27
CA LYS A 311 -17.28 19.27 15.09
C LYS A 311 -16.79 19.07 13.66
N VAL A 312 -17.69 19.23 12.68
CA VAL A 312 -17.41 19.14 11.24
C VAL A 312 -18.22 20.14 10.45
N THR A 313 -17.79 20.41 9.23
CA THR A 313 -18.54 21.18 8.21
C THR A 313 -18.23 20.62 6.83
N TYR A 314 -19.04 20.98 5.85
CA TYR A 314 -18.89 20.52 4.49
C TYR A 314 -18.90 21.70 3.52
N PHE A 315 -18.14 21.58 2.43
CA PHE A 315 -18.15 22.57 1.36
C PHE A 315 -17.78 21.93 0.02
N TYR A 316 -18.09 22.64 -1.06
CA TYR A 316 -17.74 22.21 -2.40
C TYR A 316 -16.43 22.84 -2.85
N SER A 317 -15.56 22.04 -3.45
CA SER A 317 -14.40 22.53 -4.18
C SER A 317 -14.65 22.47 -5.68
N SER A 318 -14.41 23.60 -6.34
CA SER A 318 -14.49 23.72 -7.79
C SER A 318 -13.28 23.10 -8.49
N SER A 319 -12.11 23.10 -7.84
CA SER A 319 -10.88 22.56 -8.42
C SER A 319 -10.90 21.03 -8.50
N ILE A 320 -11.41 20.36 -7.46
CA ILE A 320 -11.48 18.89 -7.41
C ILE A 320 -12.84 18.31 -7.79
N ASP A 321 -13.85 19.15 -8.07
CA ASP A 321 -15.22 18.75 -8.46
C ASP A 321 -15.85 17.75 -7.45
N LYS A 322 -15.62 18.02 -6.15
CA LYS A 322 -16.00 17.13 -5.05
C LYS A 322 -16.44 17.90 -3.82
N THR A 323 -17.25 17.21 -3.02
CA THR A 323 -17.61 17.67 -1.69
C THR A 323 -16.55 17.26 -0.68
N ILE A 324 -16.18 18.20 0.17
CA ILE A 324 -15.16 18.06 1.19
C ILE A 324 -15.83 18.16 2.55
N ARG A 325 -15.57 17.15 3.38
CA ARG A 325 -15.81 17.18 4.81
C ARG A 325 -14.55 17.69 5.49
N ALA A 326 -14.68 18.72 6.32
CA ALA A 326 -13.60 19.24 7.13
C ALA A 326 -13.96 19.13 8.62
N GLY A 327 -13.01 18.62 9.40
CA GLY A 327 -13.03 18.70 10.86
C GLY A 327 -12.83 20.14 11.36
N ILE A 328 -13.21 20.38 12.61
CA ILE A 328 -13.06 21.68 13.28
C ILE A 328 -12.02 21.55 14.38
N GLU A 329 -10.88 22.21 14.19
CA GLU A 329 -9.82 22.27 15.20
C GLU A 329 -10.20 23.22 16.34
N SER A 330 -10.66 24.42 16.01
CA SER A 330 -11.14 25.40 16.97
C SER A 330 -12.35 26.17 16.45
N LEU A 331 -13.20 26.64 17.36
CA LEU A 331 -14.40 27.42 17.04
C LEU A 331 -14.49 28.63 17.98
N HIS A 332 -14.36 29.83 17.41
CA HIS A 332 -14.40 31.09 18.13
C HIS A 332 -15.80 31.70 18.00
N LYS A 333 -16.62 31.49 19.04
CA LYS A 333 -18.06 31.83 19.01
C LYS A 333 -18.33 33.31 18.77
N GLU A 334 -17.61 34.15 19.51
CA GLU A 334 -17.75 35.62 19.48
C GLU A 334 -17.50 36.20 18.08
N ASN A 335 -16.51 35.66 17.37
CA ASN A 335 -16.08 36.16 16.07
C ASN A 335 -16.67 35.40 14.87
N ARG A 336 -17.57 34.43 15.12
CA ARG A 336 -18.17 33.60 14.04
C ARG A 336 -17.13 32.99 13.12
N HIS A 337 -16.09 32.44 13.75
CA HIS A 337 -14.88 31.98 13.10
C HIS A 337 -14.56 30.54 13.52
N ALA A 338 -14.04 29.73 12.60
CA ALA A 338 -13.60 28.36 12.85
C ALA A 338 -12.26 28.08 12.14
N VAL A 339 -11.42 27.26 12.76
CA VAL A 339 -10.19 26.72 12.15
C VAL A 339 -10.46 25.29 11.69
N LEU A 340 -10.22 25.02 10.41
CA LEU A 340 -10.48 23.74 9.78
C LEU A 340 -9.28 22.79 9.90
N SER A 341 -9.58 21.52 10.14
CA SER A 341 -8.63 20.40 10.16
C SER A 341 -9.21 19.21 9.40
N SER A 342 -8.41 18.14 9.23
CA SER A 342 -8.87 16.81 8.79
C SER A 342 -9.84 16.83 7.59
N TYR A 343 -9.29 16.83 6.38
CA TYR A 343 -10.07 16.94 5.14
C TYR A 343 -10.35 15.57 4.54
N GLU A 344 -11.58 15.33 4.11
CA GLU A 344 -12.03 14.07 3.52
C GLU A 344 -12.97 14.35 2.33
N ILE A 345 -12.71 13.74 1.17
CA ILE A 345 -13.67 13.75 0.07
C ILE A 345 -14.80 12.79 0.40
N VAL A 346 -16.02 13.32 0.38
CA VAL A 346 -17.25 12.58 0.63
C VAL A 346 -18.14 12.60 -0.61
N ASP A 347 -18.95 11.57 -0.77
CA ASP A 347 -19.91 11.48 -1.86
C ASP A 347 -20.94 12.63 -1.73
N PRO A 348 -21.21 13.43 -2.77
CA PRO A 348 -22.23 14.49 -2.72
C PRO A 348 -23.66 13.98 -2.45
N VAL A 349 -23.93 12.68 -2.38
CA VAL A 349 -25.27 12.16 -2.06
C VAL A 349 -25.88 12.83 -0.82
N PHE A 350 -25.09 13.17 0.21
CA PHE A 350 -25.64 13.87 1.38
C PHE A 350 -26.08 15.32 1.13
N THR A 351 -25.71 15.93 0.00
CA THR A 351 -26.16 17.28 -0.40
C THR A 351 -27.40 17.25 -1.30
N LYS A 352 -27.76 16.09 -1.85
CA LYS A 352 -28.87 15.96 -2.81
C LYS A 352 -30.26 15.96 -2.16
N THR A 353 -30.38 15.55 -0.91
CA THR A 353 -31.69 15.56 -0.21
C THR A 353 -31.82 16.82 0.64
N ASN A 354 -32.62 17.78 0.18
CA ASN A 354 -33.02 18.96 0.95
C ASN A 354 -34.17 18.68 1.93
N ILE A 355 -34.62 17.44 2.02
CA ILE A 355 -35.84 17.06 2.71
C ILE A 355 -35.48 16.72 4.16
N ALA A 356 -36.16 17.36 5.11
CA ALA A 356 -35.97 17.15 6.53
C ALA A 356 -36.34 15.70 6.90
N LYS A 357 -35.35 14.83 7.11
CA LYS A 357 -35.58 13.49 7.63
C LYS A 357 -35.50 13.47 9.16
N LEU A 358 -36.56 13.02 9.79
CA LEU A 358 -36.63 12.71 11.21
C LEU A 358 -36.28 11.24 11.41
N SER A 359 -35.18 10.96 12.09
CA SER A 359 -34.89 9.62 12.59
C SER A 359 -35.86 9.28 13.71
N ILE A 360 -36.49 8.11 13.63
CA ILE A 360 -37.49 7.65 14.58
C ILE A 360 -36.81 6.65 15.53
N GLU A 361 -36.72 7.02 16.81
CA GLU A 361 -36.14 6.15 17.85
C GLU A 361 -37.16 5.14 18.41
N GLU A 362 -38.45 5.38 18.18
CA GLU A 362 -39.54 4.52 18.64
C GLU A 362 -39.81 3.40 17.63
N ASP A 363 -40.13 2.21 18.14
CA ASP A 363 -40.45 1.03 17.33
C ASP A 363 -41.86 1.12 16.70
N ILE A 364 -42.03 1.98 15.71
CA ILE A 364 -43.31 2.19 15.02
C ILE A 364 -43.51 1.13 13.94
N ASP A 365 -44.54 0.31 14.08
CA ASP A 365 -44.97 -0.66 13.07
C ASP A 365 -45.54 0.05 11.84
N VAL A 366 -45.03 -0.33 10.67
CA VAL A 366 -45.51 0.09 9.35
C VAL A 366 -46.00 -1.15 8.59
N PHE A 367 -47.16 -1.03 7.96
CA PHE A 367 -47.78 -2.07 7.15
C PHE A 367 -47.75 -1.63 5.69
N ILE A 368 -47.12 -2.43 4.83
CA ILE A 368 -47.04 -2.19 3.39
C ILE A 368 -47.91 -3.23 2.69
N TYR A 369 -48.84 -2.76 1.89
CA TYR A 369 -49.76 -3.55 1.08
C TYR A 369 -49.35 -3.39 -0.38
N LEU A 370 -49.22 -4.52 -1.08
CA LEU A 370 -48.89 -4.52 -2.50
C LEU A 370 -50.17 -4.46 -3.32
N ASP A 371 -50.23 -3.59 -4.33
CA ASP A 371 -51.47 -3.37 -5.11
C ASP A 371 -52.02 -4.66 -5.76
N ASP A 372 -51.13 -5.59 -6.14
CA ASP A 372 -51.48 -6.82 -6.86
C ASP A 372 -51.52 -8.08 -5.97
N SER A 373 -51.47 -7.94 -4.64
CA SER A 373 -51.37 -9.08 -3.71
C SER A 373 -52.08 -8.83 -2.38
N ASP A 374 -52.68 -9.89 -1.82
CA ASP A 374 -53.20 -9.88 -0.43
C ASP A 374 -52.07 -9.93 0.62
N GLU A 375 -50.81 -9.90 0.19
CA GLU A 375 -49.64 -9.89 1.05
C GLU A 375 -49.47 -8.55 1.77
N VAL A 376 -49.33 -8.62 3.10
CA VAL A 376 -49.06 -7.46 3.97
C VAL A 376 -47.69 -7.64 4.59
N ILE A 377 -46.78 -6.73 4.27
CA ILE A 377 -45.44 -6.70 4.82
C ILE A 377 -45.45 -5.82 6.06
N LYS A 378 -45.15 -6.42 7.21
CA LYS A 378 -44.98 -5.70 8.48
C LYS A 378 -43.51 -5.35 8.69
N THR A 379 -43.22 -4.06 8.87
CA THR A 379 -41.86 -3.52 8.97
C THR A 379 -41.79 -2.42 10.06
N LYS A 380 -40.60 -1.88 10.35
CA LYS A 380 -40.40 -0.79 11.30
C LYS A 380 -40.04 0.53 10.60
N LEU A 381 -40.61 1.64 11.06
CA LEU A 381 -40.26 2.98 10.59
C LEU A 381 -38.87 3.38 11.11
N TYR A 382 -37.99 3.80 10.21
CA TYR A 382 -36.62 4.21 10.55
C TYR A 382 -36.42 5.72 10.39
N GLU A 383 -36.82 6.26 9.25
CA GLU A 383 -36.79 7.70 8.97
C GLU A 383 -38.10 8.15 8.35
N LEU A 384 -38.51 9.37 8.67
CA LEU A 384 -39.70 10.00 8.10
C LEU A 384 -39.37 11.42 7.65
N SER A 385 -39.81 11.78 6.45
CA SER A 385 -39.78 13.15 5.97
C SER A 385 -41.16 13.57 5.45
N LEU A 386 -41.25 14.77 4.86
CA LEU A 386 -42.49 15.21 4.22
C LEU A 386 -42.79 14.43 2.93
N ASP A 387 -41.76 13.94 2.24
CA ASP A 387 -41.89 13.37 0.90
C ASP A 387 -41.51 11.88 0.84
N ASP A 388 -40.77 11.39 1.83
CA ASP A 388 -40.31 10.01 1.89
C ASP A 388 -40.41 9.39 3.28
N LEU A 389 -40.44 8.06 3.31
CA LEU A 389 -40.31 7.26 4.52
C LEU A 389 -39.32 6.13 4.25
N THR A 390 -38.45 5.88 5.21
CA THR A 390 -37.50 4.76 5.20
C THR A 390 -37.94 3.75 6.23
N VAL A 391 -38.02 2.48 5.85
CA VAL A 391 -38.40 1.36 6.72
C VAL A 391 -37.32 0.29 6.74
N PHE A 392 -37.24 -0.47 7.84
CA PHE A 392 -36.34 -1.61 7.97
C PHE A 392 -37.13 -2.91 8.12
N SER A 393 -37.00 -3.81 7.13
CA SER A 393 -37.64 -5.13 7.14
C SER A 393 -36.66 -6.20 7.61
N GLU A 394 -37.04 -6.96 8.64
CA GLU A 394 -36.24 -8.08 9.16
C GLU A 394 -36.29 -9.32 8.27
N THR A 395 -37.31 -9.41 7.42
CA THR A 395 -37.50 -10.52 6.47
C THR A 395 -37.07 -10.09 5.08
N GLN A 396 -36.38 -10.98 4.35
CA GLN A 396 -36.19 -10.77 2.91
C GLN A 396 -37.56 -10.65 2.24
N THR A 397 -37.81 -9.50 1.63
CA THR A 397 -39.05 -9.21 0.91
C THR A 397 -38.74 -9.13 -0.58
N HIS A 398 -39.65 -9.58 -1.42
CA HIS A 398 -39.52 -9.51 -2.89
C HIS A 398 -40.01 -8.16 -3.44
N LEU A 399 -39.61 -7.07 -2.78
CA LEU A 399 -39.96 -5.72 -3.21
C LEU A 399 -39.12 -5.30 -4.42
N GLN A 400 -39.73 -4.56 -5.34
CA GLN A 400 -39.04 -4.02 -6.51
C GLN A 400 -39.09 -2.48 -6.51
N GLU A 401 -38.03 -1.86 -7.02
CA GLU A 401 -38.01 -0.42 -7.26
C GLU A 401 -39.15 -0.02 -8.23
N ASN A 402 -39.82 1.08 -7.95
CA ASN A 402 -41.01 1.60 -8.62
C ASN A 402 -42.29 0.75 -8.48
N GLN A 403 -42.30 -0.27 -7.62
CA GLN A 403 -43.52 -1.00 -7.32
C GLN A 403 -44.52 -0.09 -6.59
N ALA A 404 -45.77 -0.06 -7.06
CA ALA A 404 -46.86 0.64 -6.40
C ALA A 404 -47.25 -0.08 -5.11
N ILE A 405 -47.39 0.70 -4.04
CA ILE A 405 -47.70 0.20 -2.71
C ILE A 405 -48.66 1.13 -1.97
N TYR A 406 -49.42 0.56 -1.05
CA TYR A 406 -50.16 1.30 -0.04
C TYR A 406 -49.51 1.11 1.33
N ILE A 407 -49.35 2.19 2.09
CA ILE A 407 -48.63 2.19 3.36
C ILE A 407 -49.54 2.69 4.48
N GLU A 408 -49.57 1.97 5.60
CA GLU A 408 -50.29 2.34 6.82
C GLU A 408 -49.37 2.31 8.05
N PHE A 409 -49.42 3.35 8.89
CA PHE A 409 -48.78 3.33 10.22
C PHE A 409 -49.48 4.29 11.20
N ARG A 410 -49.12 4.21 12.47
CA ARG A 410 -49.68 5.04 13.54
C ARG A 410 -48.59 5.74 14.34
N ILE A 411 -48.71 7.07 14.51
CA ILE A 411 -47.79 7.87 15.33
C ILE A 411 -48.56 8.48 16.51
N SER A 412 -47.95 8.46 17.70
CA SER A 412 -48.44 9.19 18.88
C SER A 412 -47.80 10.58 18.94
N ILE A 413 -48.61 11.64 18.90
CA ILE A 413 -48.14 13.02 19.06
C ILE A 413 -48.97 13.67 20.16
N ARG A 414 -48.33 14.00 21.29
CA ARG A 414 -48.97 14.61 22.48
C ARG A 414 -50.20 13.82 22.94
N ASP A 415 -49.99 12.52 23.16
CA ASP A 415 -51.00 11.55 23.63
C ASP A 415 -52.19 11.34 22.68
N LYS A 416 -52.09 11.81 21.42
CA LYS A 416 -53.06 11.52 20.36
C LYS A 416 -52.44 10.61 19.32
N ILE A 417 -53.15 9.55 18.96
CA ILE A 417 -52.73 8.60 17.93
C ILE A 417 -53.29 9.05 16.58
N TYR A 418 -52.42 9.23 15.60
CA TYR A 418 -52.78 9.55 14.22
C TYR A 418 -52.52 8.34 13.34
N LYS A 419 -53.51 7.96 12.52
CA LYS A 419 -53.38 6.97 11.46
C LYS A 419 -52.92 7.70 10.19
N ILE A 420 -51.84 7.25 9.58
CA ILE A 420 -51.32 7.77 8.31
C ILE A 420 -51.47 6.68 7.26
N GLU A 421 -52.00 7.07 6.10
CA GLU A 421 -52.32 6.22 4.96
C GLU A 421 -51.85 6.92 3.68
N SER A 422 -51.15 6.22 2.79
CA SER A 422 -50.67 6.79 1.53
C SER A 422 -50.50 5.74 0.45
N ASN A 423 -50.92 6.08 -0.78
CA ASN A 423 -50.51 5.39 -2.00
C ASN A 423 -49.13 5.93 -2.40
N SER A 424 -48.19 5.06 -2.72
CA SER A 424 -46.80 5.44 -2.98
C SER A 424 -46.08 4.46 -3.90
N HIS A 425 -44.80 4.72 -4.17
CA HIS A 425 -43.94 3.82 -4.92
C HIS A 425 -42.65 3.58 -4.15
N ILE A 426 -42.07 2.39 -4.31
CA ILE A 426 -40.77 2.06 -3.72
C ILE A 426 -39.67 2.79 -4.48
N LEU A 427 -39.01 3.75 -3.84
CA LEU A 427 -37.93 4.51 -4.49
C LEU A 427 -36.61 3.72 -4.54
N GLN A 428 -36.36 2.85 -3.57
CA GLN A 428 -35.14 2.06 -3.46
C GLN A 428 -35.38 0.88 -2.50
N VAL A 429 -34.80 -0.28 -2.79
CA VAL A 429 -34.85 -1.51 -1.96
C VAL A 429 -33.47 -1.80 -1.37
#